data_AF-A0A961L7N3-F1
#
_entry.id   AF-A0A961L7N3-F1
#
_cell.length_a   1.000
_cell.length_b   1.000
_cell.length_c   1.000
_cell.angle_alpha   90.00
_cell.angle_beta   90.00
_cell.angle_gamma   90.00
#
_symmetry.space_group_name_H-M   'P 1'
#
loop_
_entity.id
_entity.type
_entity.pdbx_description
1 polymer ?
#
loop_
_entity_poly.entity_id
_entity_poly.type
_entity_poly.pdbx_seq_one_letter_code
_entity_poly.pdbx_strand_id
1 'polypeptide(L)'
;LADDDCFVPMAEWQPRDAVERLAEESGWTLRRIKIDDGCYEIEGSDAEGREIEVTVHPATLQVIELEYEDEDDRRDREGRRHD
;
A
#
# COMPACT_ATOMS: atom_id res chain seq x y z
N LEU A 1 -15.30 -0.55 15.22
CA LEU A 1 -15.25 -1.74 14.35
C LEU A 1 -13.86 -1.67 13.78
N ALA A 2 -12.92 -2.34 14.45
CA ALA A 2 -11.52 -2.31 14.07
C ALA A 2 -11.34 -3.31 12.93
N ASP A 3 -10.81 -2.81 11.82
CA ASP A 3 -9.90 -3.47 10.87
C ASP A 3 -9.69 -4.98 11.12
N ASP A 4 -10.63 -5.78 10.63
CA ASP A 4 -10.47 -7.23 10.43
C ASP A 4 -10.47 -7.52 8.91
N ASP A 5 -10.18 -6.51 8.08
CA ASP A 5 -10.57 -6.52 6.66
C ASP A 5 -9.67 -7.38 5.76
N CYS A 6 -8.52 -7.85 6.26
CA CYS A 6 -7.61 -8.71 5.49
C CYS A 6 -7.42 -10.13 6.04
N PHE A 7 -8.08 -10.51 7.16
CA PHE A 7 -7.78 -11.78 7.82
C PHE A 7 -8.40 -12.98 7.10
N VAL A 8 -7.79 -13.38 5.98
CA VAL A 8 -8.18 -14.55 5.18
C VAL A 8 -7.13 -15.65 5.27
N PRO A 9 -7.54 -16.93 5.21
CA PRO A 9 -6.59 -18.03 5.29
C PRO A 9 -5.61 -17.98 4.12
N MET A 10 -4.31 -18.24 4.38
CA MET A 10 -3.24 -18.20 3.38
C MET A 10 -3.51 -19.05 2.13
N ALA A 11 -4.38 -20.05 2.23
CA ALA A 11 -4.81 -20.88 1.10
C ALA A 11 -5.67 -20.12 0.07
N GLU A 12 -6.32 -19.04 0.47
CA GLU A 12 -7.13 -18.16 -0.39
C GLU A 12 -6.34 -16.96 -0.90
N TRP A 13 -5.07 -16.83 -0.51
CA TRP A 13 -4.24 -15.72 -0.96
C TRP A 13 -3.87 -15.91 -2.41
N GLN A 14 -4.05 -14.84 -3.17
CA GLN A 14 -3.61 -14.79 -4.54
C GLN A 14 -2.08 -14.79 -4.59
N PRO A 15 -1.48 -15.46 -5.58
CA PRO A 15 -0.02 -15.50 -5.69
C PRO A 15 0.52 -14.09 -5.94
N ARG A 16 1.79 -13.87 -5.56
CA ARG A 16 2.50 -12.60 -5.80
C ARG A 16 2.46 -12.18 -7.27
N ASP A 17 2.52 -13.13 -8.19
CA ASP A 17 2.38 -12.90 -9.64
C ASP A 17 1.07 -12.17 -10.00
N ALA A 18 -0.03 -12.45 -9.29
CA ALA A 18 -1.30 -11.76 -9.53
C ALA A 18 -1.26 -10.32 -9.00
N VAL A 19 -0.53 -10.06 -7.92
CA VAL A 19 -0.27 -8.72 -7.38
C VAL A 19 0.63 -7.92 -8.33
N GLU A 20 1.65 -8.57 -8.89
CA GLU A 20 2.54 -7.98 -9.91
C GLU A 20 1.74 -7.56 -11.15
N ARG A 21 0.86 -8.43 -11.65
CA ARG A 21 -0.02 -8.11 -12.77
C ARG A 21 -0.97 -6.95 -12.47
N LEU A 22 -1.54 -6.87 -11.27
CA LEU A 22 -2.38 -5.74 -10.87
C LEU A 22 -1.60 -4.42 -10.95
N ALA A 23 -0.36 -4.42 -10.43
CA ALA A 23 0.50 -3.25 -10.47
C ALA A 23 0.83 -2.84 -11.92
N GLU A 24 1.19 -3.80 -12.77
CA GLU A 24 1.44 -3.55 -14.20
C GLU A 24 0.20 -3.00 -14.92
N GLU A 25 -0.99 -3.57 -14.67
CA GLU A 25 -2.27 -3.11 -15.22
C GLU A 25 -2.64 -1.70 -14.75
N SER A 26 -2.22 -1.33 -13.53
CA SER A 26 -2.41 0.01 -12.95
C SER A 26 -1.34 1.02 -13.40
N GLY A 27 -0.31 0.57 -14.11
CA GLY A 27 0.81 1.41 -14.54
C GLY A 27 1.79 1.74 -13.42
N TRP A 28 1.85 0.90 -12.39
CA TRP A 28 2.76 1.04 -11.26
C TRP A 28 4.03 0.23 -11.50
N THR A 29 5.17 0.83 -11.16
CA THR A 29 6.46 0.16 -11.11
C THR A 29 6.59 -0.52 -9.76
N LEU A 30 6.37 -1.83 -9.73
CA LEU A 30 6.50 -2.61 -8.50
C LEU A 30 7.96 -2.67 -8.06
N ARG A 31 8.22 -2.28 -6.81
CA ARG A 31 9.56 -2.29 -6.22
C ARG A 31 9.69 -3.38 -5.18
N ARG A 32 8.65 -3.57 -4.36
CA ARG A 32 8.58 -4.60 -3.34
C ARG A 32 7.14 -4.98 -3.03
N ILE A 33 6.94 -6.25 -2.69
CA ILE A 33 5.68 -6.73 -2.09
C ILE A 33 6.02 -7.23 -0.70
N LYS A 34 5.36 -6.64 0.31
CA LYS A 34 5.36 -7.09 1.70
C LYS A 34 4.04 -7.78 2.05
N ILE A 35 4.08 -8.51 3.15
CA ILE A 35 2.91 -9.10 3.78
C ILE A 35 2.93 -8.58 5.22
N ASP A 36 1.93 -7.80 5.59
CA ASP A 36 1.84 -7.17 6.91
C ASP A 36 0.41 -7.32 7.44
N ASP A 37 0.27 -7.71 8.71
CA ASP A 37 -1.01 -7.97 9.40
C ASP A 37 -2.09 -8.77 8.60
N GLY A 38 -1.65 -9.62 7.68
CA GLY A 38 -2.55 -10.41 6.83
C GLY A 38 -2.99 -9.73 5.54
N CYS A 39 -2.49 -8.54 5.20
CA CYS A 39 -2.67 -7.87 3.91
C CYS A 39 -1.43 -8.03 3.01
N TYR A 40 -1.59 -7.76 1.72
CA TYR A 40 -0.47 -7.48 0.83
C TYR A 40 -0.22 -5.97 0.79
N GLU A 41 1.03 -5.56 0.90
CA GLU A 41 1.44 -4.16 0.74
C GLU A 41 2.41 -4.09 -0.44
N ILE A 42 2.10 -3.22 -1.40
CA ILE A 42 2.86 -3.02 -2.62
C ILE A 42 3.56 -1.67 -2.50
N GLU A 43 4.88 -1.70 -2.40
CA GLU A 43 5.70 -0.50 -2.51
C GLU A 43 6.18 -0.36 -3.95
N GLY A 44 6.01 0.81 -4.52
CA GLY A 44 6.35 1.06 -5.91
C GLY A 44 6.37 2.52 -6.27
N SER A 45 6.28 2.78 -7.57
CA SER A 45 6.12 4.13 -8.09
C SER A 45 5.02 4.18 -9.13
N ASP A 46 4.25 5.26 -9.16
CA ASP A 46 3.21 5.44 -10.18
C ASP A 46 3.79 5.79 -11.56
N ALA A 47 2.92 5.99 -12.55
CA ALA A 47 3.31 6.38 -13.89
C ALA A 47 3.99 7.76 -13.98
N GLU A 48 3.82 8.61 -12.97
CA GLU A 48 4.47 9.92 -12.85
C GLU A 48 5.84 9.81 -12.13
N GLY A 49 6.17 8.64 -11.58
CA GLY A 49 7.39 8.37 -10.84
C GLY A 49 7.32 8.75 -9.36
N ARG A 50 6.12 8.99 -8.81
CA ARG A 50 5.92 9.25 -7.37
C ARG A 50 5.95 7.94 -6.60
N GLU A 51 6.54 7.94 -5.42
CA GLU A 51 6.58 6.75 -4.56
C GLU A 51 5.19 6.50 -3.94
N ILE A 52 4.70 5.26 -4.06
CA ILE A 52 3.38 4.85 -3.59
C ILE A 52 3.48 3.57 -2.76
N GLU A 53 2.67 3.51 -1.71
CA GLU A 53 2.40 2.31 -0.93
C GLU A 53 0.92 1.93 -1.11
N VAL A 54 0.67 0.70 -1.55
CA VAL A 54 -0.69 0.24 -1.86
C VAL A 54 -1.00 -1.01 -1.06
N THR A 55 -1.95 -0.89 -0.14
CA THR A 55 -2.46 -2.03 0.63
C THR A 55 -3.58 -2.69 -0.15
N VAL A 56 -3.43 -3.99 -0.44
CA VAL A 56 -4.39 -4.78 -1.20
C VAL A 56 -4.86 -6.00 -0.44
N HIS A 57 -6.16 -6.30 -0.58
CA HIS A 57 -6.78 -7.47 0.02
C HIS A 57 -6.20 -8.75 -0.63
N PRO A 58 -5.67 -9.71 0.14
CA PRO A 58 -4.92 -10.83 -0.42
C PRO A 58 -5.75 -11.85 -1.20
N ALA A 59 -7.04 -12.04 -0.89
CA ALA A 59 -7.90 -12.94 -1.65
C ALA A 59 -8.50 -12.31 -2.92
N THR A 60 -8.91 -11.04 -2.87
CA THR A 60 -9.65 -10.38 -3.95
C THR A 60 -8.79 -9.46 -4.80
N LEU A 61 -7.59 -9.10 -4.35
CA LEU A 61 -6.71 -8.07 -4.93
C LEU A 61 -7.38 -6.70 -5.03
N GLN A 62 -8.37 -6.44 -4.16
CA GLN A 62 -8.97 -5.12 -4.06
C GLN A 62 -8.01 -4.17 -3.35
N VAL A 63 -7.81 -2.99 -3.92
CA VAL A 63 -7.06 -1.91 -3.26
C VAL A 63 -7.88 -1.42 -2.08
N ILE A 64 -7.31 -1.56 -0.89
CA ILE A 64 -7.87 -1.09 0.37
C ILE A 64 -7.41 0.35 0.61
N GLU A 65 -6.11 0.59 0.45
CA GLU A 65 -5.48 1.89 0.70
C GLU A 65 -4.38 2.17 -0.32
N LEU A 66 -4.19 3.45 -0.64
CA LEU A 66 -3.13 3.93 -1.52
C LEU A 66 -2.58 5.24 -0.94
N GLU A 67 -1.33 5.20 -0.52
CA GLU A 67 -0.60 6.30 0.10
C GLU A 67 0.52 6.77 -0.83
N TYR A 68 0.83 8.07 -0.82
CA TYR A 68 1.92 8.67 -1.58
C TYR A 68 3.00 9.11 -0.59
N GLU A 69 4.21 8.56 -0.68
CA GLU A 69 5.29 8.84 0.28
C GLU A 69 5.85 10.29 0.17
N ASP A 70 5.54 11.02 -0.90
CA ASP A 70 6.03 12.39 -1.17
C ASP A 70 5.38 13.51 -0.32
N GLU A 71 4.29 13.25 0.41
CA GLU A 71 3.47 14.33 1.05
C GLU A 71 3.61 14.49 2.57
N ASP A 72 4.38 13.66 3.27
CA ASP A 72 4.45 13.69 4.75
C ASP A 72 5.44 14.70 5.39
N ASP A 73 6.01 15.63 4.62
CA ASP A 73 7.03 16.58 5.14
C ASP A 73 6.51 18.01 5.43
N ARG A 74 5.21 18.21 5.70
CA ARG A 74 4.65 19.58 5.94
C ARG A 74 3.64 19.75 7.06
N ARG A 75 3.71 18.98 8.15
CA ARG A 75 2.87 19.29 9.33
C ARG A 75 3.54 19.27 10.71
N ASP A 76 4.80 19.71 10.82
CA ASP A 76 5.39 20.08 12.11
C ASP A 76 6.06 21.46 12.07
N ARG A 77 5.25 22.50 11.86
CA ARG A 77 5.68 23.88 12.08
C ARG A 77 4.68 24.70 12.88
N GLU A 78 4.25 24.19 14.04
CA GLU A 78 3.69 25.09 15.05
C GLU A 78 4.04 24.61 16.48
N GLY A 79 5.16 25.10 17.00
CA GLY A 79 5.58 24.82 18.38
C GLY A 79 6.71 25.69 18.91
N ARG A 80 7.13 26.74 18.20
CA ARG A 80 8.04 27.76 18.74
C ARG A 80 7.23 28.98 19.16
N ARG A 81 6.73 28.97 20.40
CA ARG A 81 6.40 30.14 21.25
C ARG A 81 5.70 29.62 22.51
N HIS A 82 6.46 29.35 23.56
CA HIS A 82 6.01 29.63 24.92
C HIS A 82 7.11 30.48 25.57
N ASP A 83 6.66 31.60 26.12
CA ASP A 83 7.39 32.73 26.71
C ASP A 83 8.30 32.32 27.88
#